data_AF-A0AAV6CJF0-F1
#
_entry.id   AF-A0AAV6CJF0-F1
#
_cell.length_a   1.000
_cell.length_b   1.000
_cell.length_c   1.000
_cell.angle_alpha   90.00
_cell.angle_beta   90.00
_cell.angle_gamma   90.00
#
_symmetry.space_group_name_H-M   'P 1'
#
loop_
_entity.id
_entity.type
_entity.pdbx_description
1 polymer ?
#
loop_
_entity_poly.entity_id
_entity_poly.type
_entity_poly.pdbx_seq_one_letter_code
_entity_poly.pdbx_strand_id
1 'polypeptide(L)'
;MSLTILVHEELPVAIVRWFLDTKGLVVYASGLPMQISKEEFRATGFDWVHRHFEDYQKVRLPEKDVVPVFQRGEAKQLMKGRRALEVGRYPDGTLLFSPKVIRKYDLADLEPVGKEARRTIPVNSSPELFWKAFDEVLAAAPLDEIIMG
;
A
#
# COMPACT_ATOMS: atom_id res chain seq x y z
N MET A 1 -7.70 -7.96 -0.31
CA MET A 1 -6.23 -7.89 -0.42
C MET A 1 -5.85 -6.48 -0.79
N SER A 2 -4.77 -5.98 -0.21
CA SER A 2 -4.31 -4.62 -0.47
C SER A 2 -2.79 -4.55 -0.52
N LEU A 3 -2.33 -3.43 -1.02
CA LEU A 3 -0.94 -3.01 -1.04
C LEU A 3 -0.87 -1.70 -0.25
N THR A 4 0.12 -1.55 0.61
CA THR A 4 0.53 -0.21 1.08
C THR A 4 1.75 0.20 0.29
N ILE A 5 1.65 1.36 -0.36
CA ILE A 5 2.72 1.98 -1.14
C ILE A 5 3.20 3.20 -0.35
N LEU A 6 4.47 3.18 0.02
CA LEU A 6 5.15 4.23 0.76
C LEU A 6 6.03 5.02 -0.22
N VAL A 7 5.74 6.31 -0.37
CA VAL A 7 6.41 7.19 -1.34
C VAL A 7 7.18 8.28 -0.63
N HIS A 8 8.47 8.38 -0.91
CA HIS A 8 9.34 9.47 -0.48
C HIS A 8 9.65 10.39 -1.68
N GLU A 9 10.04 11.63 -1.41
CA GLU A 9 10.51 12.53 -2.46
C GLU A 9 11.85 12.07 -3.05
N GLU A 10 12.78 11.62 -2.23
CA GLU A 10 14.15 11.25 -2.64
C GLU A 10 14.46 9.75 -2.59
N LEU A 11 13.73 8.96 -1.80
CA LEU A 11 14.04 7.55 -1.56
C LEU A 11 13.23 6.64 -2.49
N PRO A 12 13.68 5.39 -2.69
CA PRO A 12 12.89 4.39 -3.40
C PRO A 12 11.47 4.23 -2.84
N VAL A 13 10.53 3.94 -3.74
CA VAL A 13 9.17 3.56 -3.39
C VAL A 13 9.23 2.20 -2.70
N ALA A 14 8.60 2.09 -1.54
CA ALA A 14 8.49 0.82 -0.83
C ALA A 14 7.06 0.30 -0.92
N ILE A 15 6.90 -0.99 -1.23
CA ILE A 15 5.62 -1.64 -1.41
C ILE A 15 5.50 -2.79 -0.41
N VAL A 16 4.48 -2.69 0.44
CA VAL A 16 4.11 -3.68 1.46
C VAL A 16 2.83 -4.39 1.02
N ARG A 17 2.80 -5.70 1.22
CA ARG A 17 1.74 -6.58 0.71
C ARG A 17 0.89 -7.09 1.84
N TRP A 18 -0.43 -7.05 1.66
CA TRP A 18 -1.41 -7.47 2.66
C TRP A 18 -2.23 -8.66 2.17
N PHE A 19 -2.22 -9.72 2.98
CA PHE A 19 -2.84 -10.99 2.68
C PHE A 19 -4.06 -11.21 3.57
N LEU A 20 -5.02 -11.98 3.04
CA LEU A 20 -6.08 -12.55 3.84
C LEU A 20 -5.61 -13.87 4.46
N ASP A 21 -6.04 -14.11 5.69
CA ASP A 21 -5.95 -15.42 6.32
C ASP A 21 -6.77 -16.47 5.55
N THR A 22 -6.63 -17.74 5.91
CA THR A 22 -7.30 -18.86 5.22
C THR A 22 -8.83 -18.77 5.27
N LYS A 23 -9.39 -18.05 6.24
CA LYS A 23 -10.84 -17.84 6.39
C LYS A 23 -11.33 -16.55 5.74
N GLY A 24 -10.43 -15.67 5.28
CA GLY A 24 -10.80 -14.38 4.69
C GLY A 24 -11.30 -13.34 5.71
N LEU A 25 -11.01 -13.52 6.99
CA LEU A 25 -11.50 -12.71 8.10
C LEU A 25 -10.47 -11.70 8.58
N VAL A 26 -9.18 -12.03 8.51
CA VAL A 26 -8.11 -11.18 9.02
C VAL A 26 -7.13 -10.82 7.91
N VAL A 27 -6.69 -9.57 7.91
CA VAL A 27 -5.71 -9.04 6.97
C VAL A 27 -4.38 -8.83 7.70
N TYR A 28 -3.31 -9.43 7.19
CA TYR A 28 -1.95 -9.27 7.74
C TYR A 28 -0.98 -8.79 6.66
N ALA A 29 -0.09 -7.87 7.02
CA ALA A 29 1.05 -7.53 6.20
C ALA A 29 2.12 -8.63 6.36
N SER A 30 2.70 -9.11 5.27
CA SER A 30 3.70 -10.20 5.33
C SER A 30 4.75 -10.10 4.23
N GLY A 31 5.97 -10.52 4.56
CA GLY A 31 7.13 -10.53 3.67
C GLY A 31 7.88 -9.20 3.62
N LEU A 32 9.11 -9.25 3.14
CA LEU A 32 9.98 -8.08 3.04
C LEU A 32 9.36 -7.02 2.10
N PRO A 33 9.39 -5.73 2.45
CA PRO A 33 8.98 -4.65 1.58
C PRO A 33 9.79 -4.70 0.28
N MET A 34 9.08 -4.66 -0.85
CA MET A 34 9.75 -4.46 -2.14
C MET A 34 10.17 -3.00 -2.26
N GLN A 35 11.39 -2.74 -2.69
CA GLN A 35 11.87 -1.40 -2.98
C GLN A 35 12.19 -1.26 -4.46
N ILE A 36 11.70 -0.19 -5.07
CA ILE A 36 11.82 0.09 -6.50
C ILE A 36 12.07 1.58 -6.69
N SER A 37 12.89 1.96 -7.67
CA SER A 37 13.13 3.38 -7.96
C SER A 37 11.82 4.07 -8.38
N LYS A 38 11.74 5.40 -8.22
CA LYS A 38 10.52 6.14 -8.59
C LYS A 38 10.27 6.06 -10.10
N GLU A 39 11.34 6.13 -10.88
CA GLU A 39 11.34 6.09 -12.33
C GLU A 39 10.83 4.74 -12.82
N GLU A 40 11.37 3.66 -12.26
CA GLU A 40 10.93 2.30 -12.58
C GLU A 40 9.51 2.03 -12.09
N PHE A 41 9.14 2.50 -10.89
CA PHE A 41 7.78 2.41 -10.38
C PHE A 41 6.78 3.14 -11.27
N ARG A 42 7.13 4.32 -11.79
CA ARG A 42 6.25 5.05 -12.71
C ARG A 42 6.11 4.33 -14.06
N ALA A 43 7.19 3.72 -14.55
CA ALA A 43 7.19 2.97 -15.81
C ALA A 43 6.43 1.64 -15.73
N THR A 44 6.51 0.93 -14.60
CA THR A 44 6.08 -0.47 -14.48
C THR A 44 5.00 -0.71 -13.43
N GLY A 45 4.74 0.26 -12.56
CA GLY A 45 3.91 0.10 -11.36
C GLY A 45 2.46 -0.25 -11.67
N PHE A 46 1.90 0.27 -12.78
CA PHE A 46 0.56 -0.10 -13.24
C PHE A 46 0.46 -1.62 -13.47
N ASP A 47 1.30 -2.17 -14.35
CA ASP A 47 1.30 -3.60 -14.68
C ASP A 47 1.65 -4.45 -13.46
N TRP A 48 2.59 -3.99 -12.64
CA TRP A 48 3.02 -4.66 -11.43
C TRP A 48 1.88 -4.83 -10.43
N VAL A 49 1.12 -3.76 -10.15
CA VAL A 49 -0.01 -3.78 -9.21
C VAL A 49 -1.11 -4.73 -9.71
N HIS A 50 -1.40 -4.74 -11.00
CA HIS A 50 -2.40 -5.64 -11.57
C HIS A 50 -1.98 -7.10 -11.47
N ARG A 51 -0.76 -7.42 -11.92
CA ARG A 51 -0.20 -8.78 -11.81
C ARG A 51 -0.17 -9.25 -10.36
N HIS A 52 0.22 -8.36 -9.45
CA HIS A 52 0.20 -8.64 -8.02
C HIS A 52 -1.19 -9.07 -7.56
N PHE A 53 -2.25 -8.33 -7.86
CA PHE A 53 -3.59 -8.74 -7.44
C PHE A 53 -4.09 -10.02 -8.10
N GLU A 54 -3.70 -10.32 -9.34
CA GLU A 54 -4.04 -11.57 -10.03
C GLU A 54 -3.39 -12.80 -9.37
N ASP A 55 -2.10 -12.68 -9.04
CA ASP A 55 -1.37 -13.73 -8.35
C ASP A 55 -1.92 -13.94 -6.93
N TYR A 56 -2.23 -12.84 -6.24
CA TYR A 56 -2.59 -12.85 -4.83
C TYR A 56 -3.99 -13.41 -4.58
N GLN A 57 -4.95 -13.24 -5.50
CA GLN A 57 -6.28 -13.84 -5.35
C GLN A 57 -6.24 -15.35 -5.05
N LYS A 58 -5.20 -16.04 -5.54
CA LYS A 58 -4.98 -17.48 -5.39
C LYS A 58 -4.26 -17.86 -4.09
N VAL A 59 -3.73 -16.89 -3.36
CA VAL A 59 -2.94 -17.09 -2.15
C VAL A 59 -3.80 -16.84 -0.91
N ARG A 60 -3.77 -17.76 0.04
CA ARG A 60 -4.28 -17.55 1.40
C ARG A 60 -3.15 -17.89 2.33
N LEU A 61 -2.85 -17.00 3.27
CA LEU A 61 -1.68 -17.14 4.13
C LEU A 61 -2.12 -17.56 5.54
N PRO A 62 -1.83 -18.79 5.99
CA PRO A 62 -2.00 -19.16 7.39
C PRO A 62 -1.14 -18.27 8.28
N GLU A 63 -1.64 -17.92 9.46
CA GLU A 63 -0.92 -17.03 10.40
C GLU A 63 0.48 -17.54 10.76
N LYS A 64 0.65 -18.86 10.88
CA LYS A 64 1.95 -19.50 11.15
C LYS A 64 3.02 -19.26 10.06
N ASP A 65 2.59 -18.90 8.85
CA ASP A 65 3.44 -18.67 7.68
C ASP A 65 3.64 -17.16 7.44
N VAL A 66 3.15 -16.30 8.33
CA VAL A 66 3.36 -14.84 8.28
C VAL A 66 4.81 -14.53 8.59
N VAL A 67 5.47 -13.86 7.65
CA VAL A 67 6.82 -13.34 7.80
C VAL A 67 6.70 -11.86 8.16
N PRO A 68 7.24 -11.42 9.31
CA PRO A 68 7.20 -10.01 9.68
C PRO A 68 7.79 -9.11 8.60
N VAL A 69 7.08 -8.02 8.29
CA VAL A 69 7.51 -7.05 7.27
C VAL A 69 8.75 -6.27 7.74
N PHE A 70 8.83 -5.96 9.02
CA PHE A 70 9.93 -5.23 9.63
C PHE A 70 10.65 -6.08 10.65
N GLN A 71 11.97 -5.95 10.71
CA GLN A 71 12.70 -6.28 11.91
C GLN A 71 12.52 -5.17 12.96
N ARG A 72 12.90 -5.47 14.20
CA ARG A 72 12.77 -4.54 15.32
C ARG A 72 13.53 -3.24 15.02
N GLY A 73 12.82 -2.12 14.96
CA GLY A 73 13.38 -0.79 14.73
C GLY A 73 13.45 -0.34 13.27
N GLU A 74 13.20 -1.22 12.30
CA GLU A 74 13.26 -0.87 10.86
C GLU A 74 12.03 -0.09 10.39
N ALA A 75 10.89 -0.28 11.04
CA ALA A 75 9.62 0.33 10.63
C ALA A 75 9.72 1.85 10.52
N LYS A 76 10.31 2.50 11.54
CA LYS A 76 10.56 3.95 11.55
C LYS A 76 11.53 4.37 10.44
N GLN A 77 12.59 3.61 10.19
CA GLN A 77 13.55 3.93 9.14
C GLN A 77 12.92 3.90 7.75
N LEU A 78 12.02 2.94 7.50
CA LEU A 78 11.31 2.84 6.22
C LEU A 78 10.15 3.84 6.12
N MET A 79 9.42 4.12 7.18
CA MET A 79 8.17 4.89 7.08
C MET A 79 8.38 6.40 7.25
N LYS A 80 9.44 6.83 7.94
CA LYS A 80 9.73 8.25 8.16
C LYS A 80 9.91 9.02 6.85
N GLY A 81 9.30 10.20 6.76
CA GLY A 81 9.35 11.07 5.58
C GLY A 81 8.55 10.55 4.38
N ARG A 82 7.89 9.40 4.50
CA ARG A 82 7.09 8.82 3.40
C ARG A 82 5.62 9.16 3.57
N ARG A 83 4.94 9.35 2.46
CA ARG A 83 3.48 9.33 2.37
C ARG A 83 3.03 7.89 2.17
N ALA A 84 1.88 7.53 2.75
CA ALA A 84 1.33 6.18 2.62
C ALA A 84 0.01 6.19 1.83
N LEU A 85 -0.09 5.28 0.87
CA LEU A 85 -1.29 5.04 0.09
C LEU A 85 -1.61 3.54 0.12
N GLU A 86 -2.85 3.19 0.43
CA GLU A 86 -3.35 1.83 0.28
C GLU A 86 -4.07 1.68 -1.07
N VAL A 87 -3.69 0.66 -1.84
CA VAL A 87 -4.45 0.19 -3.00
C VAL A 87 -5.12 -1.12 -2.61
N GLY A 88 -6.44 -1.16 -2.63
CA GLY A 88 -7.23 -2.37 -2.38
C GLY A 88 -7.98 -2.81 -3.63
N ARG A 89 -8.17 -4.13 -3.80
CA ARG A 89 -9.04 -4.68 -4.85
C ARG A 89 -10.27 -5.33 -4.22
N TYR A 90 -11.45 -4.90 -4.66
CA TYR A 90 -12.73 -5.47 -4.28
C TYR A 90 -13.16 -6.60 -5.25
N PRO A 91 -14.04 -7.53 -4.80
CA PRO A 91 -14.50 -8.65 -5.62
C PRO A 91 -15.28 -8.23 -6.88
N ASP A 92 -15.90 -7.06 -6.86
CA ASP A 92 -16.65 -6.48 -7.99
C ASP A 92 -15.76 -5.94 -9.12
N GLY A 93 -14.43 -6.04 -8.97
CA GLY A 93 -13.48 -5.51 -9.94
C GLY A 93 -13.17 -4.03 -9.74
N THR A 94 -13.48 -3.45 -8.59
CA THR A 94 -13.10 -2.08 -8.24
C THR A 94 -11.72 -2.03 -7.57
N LEU A 95 -10.87 -1.10 -8.00
CA LEU A 95 -9.68 -0.68 -7.27
C LEU A 95 -10.01 0.53 -6.41
N LEU A 96 -9.67 0.47 -5.12
CA LEU A 96 -9.78 1.56 -4.16
C LEU A 96 -8.39 2.08 -3.81
N PHE A 97 -8.20 3.37 -3.96
CA PHE A 97 -7.02 4.11 -3.53
C PHE A 97 -7.40 4.91 -2.29
N SER A 98 -6.73 4.66 -1.18
CA SER A 98 -7.00 5.31 0.10
C SER A 98 -5.72 5.91 0.69
N PRO A 99 -5.67 7.23 0.97
CA PRO A 99 -4.53 7.81 1.64
C PRO A 99 -4.50 7.35 3.10
N LYS A 100 -3.30 7.18 3.66
CA LYS A 100 -3.09 6.77 5.05
C LYS A 100 -2.20 7.78 5.78
N VAL A 101 -2.46 7.95 7.07
CA VAL A 101 -1.63 8.72 8.00
C VAL A 101 -0.66 7.78 8.69
N ILE A 102 0.62 8.15 8.74
CA ILE A 102 1.64 7.45 9.51
C ILE A 102 1.81 8.20 10.84
N ARG A 103 1.46 7.55 11.96
CA ARG A 103 1.58 8.14 13.31
C ARG A 103 2.62 7.47 14.20
N LYS A 104 2.60 6.15 14.26
CA LYS A 104 3.45 5.37 15.19
C LYS A 104 4.56 4.58 14.50
N TYR A 105 4.73 4.78 13.20
CA TYR A 105 5.62 3.98 12.35
C TYR A 105 5.36 2.47 12.50
N ASP A 106 4.09 2.10 12.50
CA ASP A 106 3.61 0.72 12.47
C ASP A 106 2.59 0.60 11.32
N LEU A 107 2.65 -0.52 10.59
CA LEU A 107 1.71 -0.81 9.50
C LEU A 107 0.29 -1.03 10.02
N ALA A 108 0.14 -1.63 11.21
CA ALA A 108 -1.16 -1.88 11.82
C ALA A 108 -1.85 -0.58 12.28
N ASP A 109 -1.07 0.47 12.55
CA ASP A 109 -1.55 1.79 12.98
C ASP A 109 -1.72 2.80 11.83
N LEU A 110 -1.78 2.33 10.57
CA LEU A 110 -2.07 3.20 9.42
C LEU A 110 -3.54 3.62 9.41
N GLU A 111 -3.80 4.87 9.77
CA GLU A 111 -5.16 5.43 9.83
C GLU A 111 -5.60 5.96 8.45
N PRO A 112 -6.86 5.75 8.03
CA PRO A 112 -7.36 6.33 6.79
C PRO A 112 -7.52 7.85 6.90
N VAL A 113 -7.04 8.57 5.90
CA VAL A 113 -7.48 9.95 5.64
C VAL A 113 -8.92 9.88 5.11
N GLY A 114 -9.76 10.87 5.44
CA GLY A 114 -11.21 10.88 5.25
C GLY A 114 -11.70 10.33 3.89
N LYS A 115 -12.96 9.88 3.84
CA LYS A 115 -13.52 9.15 2.68
C LYS A 115 -13.48 9.98 1.39
N GLU A 116 -13.57 11.30 1.50
CA GLU A 116 -13.50 12.28 0.43
C GLU A 116 -12.13 12.29 -0.31
N ALA A 117 -11.07 11.88 0.39
CA ALA A 117 -9.72 11.80 -0.17
C ALA A 117 -9.45 10.48 -0.90
N ARG A 118 -10.43 9.55 -0.93
CA ARG A 118 -10.30 8.26 -1.62
C ARG A 118 -10.69 8.37 -3.08
N ARG A 119 -10.17 7.47 -3.91
CA ARG A 119 -10.58 7.31 -5.31
C ARG A 119 -10.87 5.85 -5.61
N THR A 120 -11.87 5.61 -6.44
CA THR A 120 -12.21 4.29 -6.94
C THR A 120 -12.22 4.30 -8.45
N ILE A 121 -11.62 3.29 -9.06
CA ILE A 121 -11.63 3.10 -10.52
C ILE A 121 -11.88 1.62 -10.84
N PRO A 122 -12.43 1.28 -12.01
CA PRO A 122 -12.48 -0.10 -12.48
C PRO A 122 -11.07 -0.72 -12.63
N VAL A 123 -10.91 -2.01 -12.35
CA VAL A 123 -9.62 -2.72 -12.47
C VAL A 123 -9.10 -2.82 -13.91
N ASN A 124 -9.96 -2.64 -14.91
CA ASN A 124 -9.59 -2.59 -16.32
C ASN A 124 -9.37 -1.16 -16.85
N SER A 125 -9.19 -0.19 -15.95
CA SER A 125 -8.90 1.20 -16.31
C SER A 125 -7.57 1.33 -17.06
N SER A 126 -7.44 2.38 -17.87
CA SER A 126 -6.18 2.68 -18.55
C SER A 126 -5.08 3.06 -17.54
N PRO A 127 -3.79 2.93 -17.93
CA PRO A 127 -2.68 3.41 -17.12
C PRO A 127 -2.81 4.90 -16.76
N GLU A 128 -3.36 5.74 -17.65
CA GLU A 128 -3.51 7.17 -17.35
C GLU A 128 -4.50 7.41 -16.22
N LEU A 129 -5.65 6.71 -16.23
CA LEU A 129 -6.65 6.85 -15.17
C LEU A 129 -6.13 6.28 -13.84
N PHE A 130 -5.39 5.16 -13.89
CA PHE A 130 -4.72 4.61 -12.71
C PHE A 130 -3.76 5.61 -12.07
N TRP A 131 -2.86 6.18 -12.87
CA TRP A 131 -1.87 7.12 -12.36
C TRP A 131 -2.49 8.43 -11.89
N LYS A 132 -3.53 8.92 -12.57
CA LYS A 132 -4.30 10.06 -12.10
C LYS A 132 -4.91 9.81 -10.72
N ALA A 133 -5.57 8.66 -10.52
CA ALA A 133 -6.15 8.32 -9.22
C ALA A 133 -5.07 8.16 -8.14
N PHE A 134 -3.94 7.53 -8.48
CA PHE A 134 -2.80 7.39 -7.58
C PHE A 134 -2.25 8.75 -7.15
N ASP A 135 -1.97 9.63 -8.11
CA ASP A 135 -1.36 10.95 -7.86
C ASP A 135 -2.30 11.85 -7.02
N GLU A 136 -3.60 11.86 -7.33
CA GLU A 136 -4.61 12.60 -6.55
C GLU A 136 -4.68 12.13 -5.09
N VAL A 137 -4.68 10.82 -4.86
CA VAL A 137 -4.76 10.24 -3.52
C VAL A 137 -3.45 10.43 -2.75
N LEU A 138 -2.31 10.29 -3.42
CA LEU A 138 -1.00 10.52 -2.80
C LEU A 138 -0.81 11.99 -2.41
N ALA A 139 -1.33 12.93 -3.20
CA ALA A 139 -1.32 14.36 -2.87
C ALA A 139 -2.09 14.65 -1.57
N ALA A 140 -3.18 13.91 -1.32
CA ALA A 140 -3.99 14.02 -0.10
C ALA A 140 -3.42 13.23 1.10
N ALA A 141 -2.46 12.32 0.89
CA ALA A 141 -1.76 11.65 1.98
C ALA A 141 -0.83 12.64 2.70
N PRO A 142 -0.97 12.84 4.02
CA PRO A 142 -0.05 13.68 4.76
C PRO A 142 1.35 13.05 4.80
N LEU A 143 2.36 13.89 4.97
CA LEU A 143 3.66 13.44 5.47
C LEU A 143 3.48 12.91 6.90
N ASP A 144 4.39 12.06 7.35
CA ASP A 144 4.28 11.44 8.68
C ASP A 144 4.03 12.49 9.78
N GLU A 145 3.00 12.26 10.59
CA GLU A 145 2.69 13.12 11.72
C GLU A 145 3.61 12.70 12.86
N ILE A 146 4.67 13.48 13.10
CA ILE A 146 5.42 13.35 14.36
C ILE A 146 4.51 13.88 15.47
N ILE A 147 3.80 12.97 16.14
CA ILE A 147 3.24 13.30 17.45
C ILE A 147 4.46 13.43 18.38
N MET A 148 4.88 14.66 18.64
CA MET A 148 5.81 14.96 19.73
C MET A 148 5.10 14.61 21.04
N GLY A 149 5.29 13.38 21.50
CA GLY A 149 4.97 12.93 22.84
C GLY A 149 6.11 13.20 23.81
#